data_AF-A0A9E4ZIU5-F1
#
_entry.id   AF-A0A9E4ZIU5-F1
#
_cell.length_a   1.000
_cell.length_b   1.000
_cell.length_c   1.000
_cell.angle_alpha   90.00
_cell.angle_beta   90.00
_cell.angle_gamma   90.00
#
_symmetry.space_group_name_H-M   'P 1'
#
loop_
_entity.id
_entity.type
_entity.pdbx_description
1 polymer ?
#
loop_
_entity_poly.entity_id
_entity_poly.type
_entity_poly.pdbx_seq_one_letter_code
_entity_poly.pdbx_strand_id
1 'polypeptide(L)'
;MQEHWSTGRWVEPVSSSMHFSDGTEFEVGDTRVRFSRPLFHGIEYSAMGWVIATIIEYGGKKLIHTSDLQGPTIEDHAQWIIEEDPDILILDGPATYLLGHLLSRTNLDRAINNLIRIIRESAPDLIIYDHHLLRDPLYREHTAKVWETADDMHVRIMTAAEYNGLVPVVLRSGDGNV
;
A
#
# COMPACT_ATOMS: atom_id res chain seq x y z
N MET A 1 -11.76 4.06 17.69
CA MET A 1 -11.88 4.59 16.31
C MET A 1 -12.84 5.77 16.25
N GLN A 2 -14.06 5.66 16.79
CA GLN A 2 -15.04 6.77 16.81
C GLN A 2 -14.56 8.02 17.58
N GLU A 3 -13.85 7.86 18.70
CA GLU A 3 -13.25 8.99 19.46
C GLU A 3 -12.24 9.81 18.64
N HIS A 4 -11.36 9.19 17.85
CA HIS A 4 -10.36 9.96 17.10
C HIS A 4 -10.98 10.86 16.01
N TRP A 5 -12.09 10.42 15.41
CA TRP A 5 -12.82 11.22 14.42
C TRP A 5 -13.72 12.29 15.06
N SER A 6 -14.18 12.10 16.30
CA SER A 6 -15.07 13.05 16.99
C SER A 6 -14.34 14.03 17.91
N THR A 7 -13.16 13.68 18.44
CA THR A 7 -12.39 14.48 19.39
C THR A 7 -11.01 14.90 18.86
N GLY A 8 -10.63 14.41 17.67
CA GLY A 8 -9.42 14.85 16.99
C GLY A 8 -9.49 16.34 16.65
N ARG A 9 -8.34 17.02 16.62
CA ARG A 9 -8.28 18.40 16.14
C ARG A 9 -8.66 18.38 14.66
N TRP A 10 -9.81 18.96 14.32
CA TRP A 10 -10.16 19.20 12.93
C TRP A 10 -9.05 20.03 12.30
N VAL A 11 -8.54 19.58 11.16
CA VAL A 11 -7.64 20.40 10.35
C VAL A 11 -8.52 21.46 9.70
N GLU A 12 -8.51 22.66 10.28
CA GLU A 12 -9.07 23.86 9.66
C GLU A 12 -8.50 23.94 8.23
N PRO A 13 -9.32 24.23 7.20
CA PRO A 13 -8.85 24.35 5.82
C PRO A 13 -7.67 25.32 5.78
N VAL A 14 -6.49 24.80 5.48
CA VAL A 14 -5.21 25.56 5.58
C VAL A 14 -5.08 26.59 4.44
N SER A 15 -5.96 26.52 3.43
CA SER A 15 -5.98 27.38 2.25
C SER A 15 -7.40 27.50 1.68
N SER A 16 -7.72 28.65 1.08
CA SER A 16 -8.93 28.86 0.27
C SER A 16 -8.85 28.26 -1.13
N SER A 17 -7.67 27.78 -1.56
CA SER A 17 -7.47 27.15 -2.86
C SER A 17 -7.41 25.62 -2.75
N MET A 18 -8.35 24.95 -3.44
CA MET A 18 -8.39 23.51 -3.61
C MET A 18 -7.77 23.16 -4.96
N HIS A 19 -6.79 22.26 -4.98
CA HIS A 19 -6.11 21.82 -6.19
C HIS A 19 -6.36 20.32 -6.39
N PHE A 20 -6.61 19.90 -7.63
CA PHE A 20 -6.73 18.48 -7.96
C PHE A 20 -5.33 17.85 -7.96
N SER A 21 -5.23 16.65 -7.38
CA SER A 21 -3.98 15.89 -7.26
C SER A 21 -3.68 15.02 -8.48
N ASP A 22 -4.47 15.07 -9.56
CA ASP A 22 -4.29 14.17 -10.70
C ASP A 22 -3.05 14.52 -11.53
N GLY A 23 -1.97 13.74 -11.34
CA GLY A 23 -0.70 13.94 -12.05
C GLY A 23 0.00 15.26 -11.71
N THR A 24 -0.40 15.92 -10.62
CA THR A 24 0.18 17.20 -10.21
C THR A 24 1.38 17.01 -9.31
N GLU A 25 2.21 18.03 -9.22
CA GLU A 25 3.34 18.08 -8.32
C GLU A 25 3.46 19.46 -7.69
N PHE A 26 4.05 19.50 -6.51
CA PHE A 26 4.42 20.73 -5.85
C PHE A 26 5.65 20.53 -4.97
N GLU A 27 6.35 21.63 -4.70
CA GLU A 27 7.54 21.65 -3.85
C GLU A 27 7.31 22.59 -2.67
N VAL A 28 7.71 22.15 -1.47
CA VAL A 28 7.70 22.94 -0.24
C VAL A 28 9.07 22.79 0.42
N GLY A 29 9.90 23.84 0.31
CA GLY A 29 11.30 23.77 0.73
C GLY A 29 12.04 22.68 -0.04
N ASP A 30 12.71 21.77 0.68
CA ASP A 30 13.44 20.64 0.08
C ASP A 30 12.57 19.38 -0.12
N THR A 31 11.26 19.49 0.05
CA THR A 31 10.31 18.38 -0.12
C THR A 31 9.57 18.53 -1.44
N ARG A 32 9.68 17.54 -2.32
CA ARG A 32 8.87 17.42 -3.53
C ARG A 32 7.76 16.40 -3.30
N VAL A 33 6.53 16.79 -3.58
CA VAL A 33 5.35 15.91 -3.53
C VAL A 33 4.80 15.80 -4.94
N ARG A 34 4.76 14.58 -5.46
CA ARG A 34 4.14 14.25 -6.74
C ARG A 34 2.95 13.33 -6.50
N PHE A 35 2.02 13.38 -7.41
CA PHE A 35 0.90 12.46 -7.45
C PHE A 35 0.89 11.70 -8.77
N SER A 36 0.49 10.44 -8.74
CA SER A 36 0.31 9.68 -9.96
C SER A 36 -0.85 10.27 -10.78
N ARG A 37 -0.90 9.90 -12.07
CA ARG A 37 -2.16 9.89 -12.81
C ARG A 37 -3.13 8.88 -12.18
N PRO A 38 -4.42 8.88 -12.51
CA PRO A 38 -5.39 7.99 -11.88
C PRO A 38 -5.00 6.55 -12.20
N LEU A 39 -4.89 5.73 -11.16
CA LEU A 39 -4.62 4.30 -11.23
C LEU A 39 -5.93 3.55 -10.99
N PHE A 40 -6.09 2.38 -11.61
CA PHE A 40 -7.28 1.57 -11.37
C PHE A 40 -7.32 1.09 -9.91
N HIS A 41 -8.47 1.23 -9.27
CA HIS A 41 -8.72 0.62 -7.97
C HIS A 41 -8.98 -0.89 -8.15
N GLY A 42 -7.95 -1.72 -8.01
CA GLY A 42 -8.04 -3.16 -8.29
C GLY A 42 -7.73 -3.51 -9.75
N ILE A 43 -8.52 -4.41 -10.33
CA ILE A 43 -8.30 -4.86 -11.71
C ILE A 43 -8.80 -3.86 -12.75
N GLU A 44 -8.17 -3.89 -13.93
CA GLU A 44 -8.52 -3.05 -15.07
C GLU A 44 -10.01 -3.22 -15.44
N TYR A 45 -10.67 -2.10 -15.75
CA TYR A 45 -12.09 -2.04 -16.12
C TYR A 45 -13.10 -2.52 -15.05
N SER A 46 -12.67 -2.72 -13.81
CA SER A 46 -13.61 -2.90 -12.70
C SER A 46 -14.37 -1.59 -12.43
N ALA A 47 -15.63 -1.70 -11.98
CA ALA A 47 -16.46 -0.54 -11.66
C ALA A 47 -16.04 0.19 -10.36
N MET A 48 -14.85 -0.10 -9.81
CA MET A 48 -14.39 0.41 -8.50
C MET A 48 -13.80 1.82 -8.59
N GLY A 49 -13.58 2.34 -9.80
CA GLY A 49 -13.08 3.70 -10.00
C GLY A 49 -11.56 3.79 -9.97
N TRP A 50 -11.06 4.94 -9.51
CA TRP A 50 -9.65 5.31 -9.61
C TRP A 50 -9.10 5.78 -8.28
N VAL A 51 -7.82 5.53 -8.07
CA VAL A 51 -7.04 6.03 -6.93
C VAL A 51 -5.84 6.84 -7.41
N ILE A 52 -5.29 7.65 -6.52
CA ILE A 52 -4.07 8.43 -6.76
C ILE A 52 -3.02 7.98 -5.77
N ALA A 53 -1.85 7.60 -6.28
CA ALA A 53 -0.67 7.37 -5.45
C ALA A 53 0.01 8.70 -5.12
N THR A 54 0.63 8.77 -3.95
CA THR A 54 1.43 9.92 -3.51
C THR A 54 2.89 9.51 -3.48
N ILE A 55 3.75 10.34 -4.06
CA ILE A 55 5.19 10.18 -4.09
C ILE A 55 5.80 11.37 -3.35
N ILE A 56 6.65 11.10 -2.37
CA ILE A 56 7.29 12.13 -1.54
C ILE A 56 8.80 11.94 -1.65
N GLU A 57 9.50 12.98 -2.07
CA GLU A 57 10.96 13.01 -2.19
C GLU A 57 11.52 14.06 -1.23
N TYR A 58 12.39 13.63 -0.32
CA TYR A 58 13.03 14.51 0.67
C TYR A 58 14.38 13.93 1.10
N GLY A 59 15.42 14.78 1.13
CA GLY A 59 16.74 14.36 1.64
C GLY A 59 17.38 13.20 0.86
N GLY A 60 17.11 13.10 -0.44
CA GLY A 60 17.57 11.99 -1.28
C GLY A 60 16.85 10.66 -1.04
N LYS A 61 15.76 10.65 -0.27
CA LYS A 61 14.89 9.49 -0.07
C LYS A 61 13.56 9.67 -0.78
N LYS A 62 13.01 8.58 -1.30
CA LYS A 62 11.72 8.51 -1.99
C LYS A 62 10.77 7.56 -1.26
N LEU A 63 9.60 8.07 -0.93
CA LEU A 63 8.47 7.31 -0.40
C LEU A 63 7.35 7.27 -1.43
N ILE A 64 6.76 6.09 -1.63
CA ILE A 64 5.51 5.93 -2.37
C ILE A 64 4.44 5.41 -1.43
N HIS A 65 3.27 6.04 -1.44
CA HIS A 65 2.02 5.49 -0.92
C HIS A 65 1.09 5.21 -2.09
N THR A 66 0.80 3.94 -2.35
CA THR A 66 0.08 3.52 -3.56
C THR A 66 -1.41 3.82 -3.53
N SER A 67 -1.96 4.15 -2.36
CA SER A 67 -3.40 4.11 -2.12
C SER A 67 -3.97 2.69 -2.29
N ASP A 68 -5.29 2.61 -2.41
CA ASP A 68 -6.08 1.39 -2.43
C ASP A 68 -6.02 0.68 -3.81
N LEU A 69 -4.92 -0.03 -4.10
CA LEU A 69 -4.75 -0.75 -5.37
C LEU A 69 -5.34 -2.17 -5.37
N GLN A 70 -5.75 -2.69 -4.22
CA GLN A 70 -6.04 -4.11 -3.94
C GLN A 70 -4.88 -5.04 -4.27
N GLY A 71 -3.67 -4.64 -3.87
CA GLY A 71 -2.43 -5.28 -4.30
C GLY A 71 -1.98 -4.83 -5.70
N PRO A 72 -0.69 -4.99 -6.06
CA PRO A 72 -0.20 -4.64 -7.39
C PRO A 72 -0.65 -5.71 -8.41
N THR A 73 -1.95 -5.82 -8.66
CA THR A 73 -2.52 -6.87 -9.53
C THR A 73 -2.23 -6.59 -11.01
N ILE A 74 -2.17 -5.32 -11.40
CA ILE A 74 -1.88 -4.88 -12.77
C ILE A 74 -0.36 -4.74 -12.93
N GLU A 75 0.18 -5.39 -13.95
CA GLU A 75 1.62 -5.44 -14.23
C GLU A 75 2.21 -4.05 -14.50
N ASP A 76 1.46 -3.14 -15.15
CA ASP A 76 1.87 -1.77 -15.41
C ASP A 76 2.02 -0.94 -14.11
N HIS A 77 1.19 -1.19 -13.09
CA HIS A 77 1.35 -0.55 -11.79
C HIS A 77 2.63 -1.03 -11.11
N ALA A 78 2.94 -2.33 -11.22
CA ALA A 78 4.17 -2.89 -10.67
C ALA A 78 5.41 -2.33 -11.40
N GLN A 79 5.34 -2.24 -12.72
CA GLN A 79 6.39 -1.65 -13.55
C GLN A 79 6.62 -0.18 -13.18
N TRP A 80 5.55 0.59 -13.00
CA TRP A 80 5.64 1.98 -12.56
C TRP A 80 6.30 2.11 -11.17
N ILE A 81 5.95 1.26 -10.21
CA ILE A 81 6.60 1.26 -8.87
C ILE A 81 8.09 0.96 -9.00
N ILE A 82 8.47 -0.01 -9.84
CA ILE A 82 9.88 -0.37 -10.09
C ILE A 82 10.63 0.81 -10.71
N GLU A 83 10.04 1.48 -11.70
CA GLU A 83 10.65 2.64 -12.37
C GLU A 83 10.77 3.86 -11.47
N GLU A 84 9.85 4.04 -10.52
CA GLU A 84 9.98 5.08 -9.50
C GLU A 84 11.07 4.75 -8.48
N ASP A 85 11.47 3.50 -8.30
CA ASP A 85 12.57 3.10 -7.42
C ASP A 85 12.50 3.68 -5.98
N PRO A 86 11.46 3.33 -5.19
CA PRO A 86 11.27 3.89 -3.85
C PRO A 86 12.20 3.27 -2.79
N ASP A 87 12.68 4.09 -1.86
CA ASP A 87 13.28 3.60 -0.62
C ASP A 87 12.23 3.04 0.35
N ILE A 88 11.04 3.66 0.38
CA ILE A 88 9.94 3.27 1.26
C ILE A 88 8.67 3.12 0.44
N LEU A 89 8.03 1.95 0.55
CA LEU A 89 6.79 1.64 -0.15
C LEU A 89 5.68 1.32 0.84
N ILE A 90 4.63 2.13 0.87
CA ILE A 90 3.38 1.84 1.57
C ILE A 90 2.39 1.32 0.54
N LEU A 91 2.09 0.03 0.63
CA LEU A 91 1.38 -0.74 -0.37
C LEU A 91 0.15 -1.42 0.23
N ASP A 92 -0.97 -1.27 -0.44
CA ASP A 92 -2.18 -2.05 -0.16
C ASP A 92 -2.04 -3.50 -0.68
N GLY A 93 -2.61 -4.47 0.04
CA GLY A 93 -2.55 -5.88 -0.37
C GLY A 93 -3.78 -6.43 -1.07
N PRO A 94 -3.70 -7.64 -1.65
CA PRO A 94 -4.86 -8.29 -2.23
C PRO A 94 -5.90 -8.58 -1.15
N ALA A 95 -7.18 -8.37 -1.49
CA ALA A 95 -8.31 -8.64 -0.60
C ALA A 95 -8.57 -10.15 -0.45
N THR A 96 -7.69 -10.88 0.25
CA THR A 96 -7.71 -12.36 0.34
C THR A 96 -8.96 -12.92 1.02
N TYR A 97 -9.62 -12.16 1.89
CA TYR A 97 -10.94 -12.50 2.45
C TYR A 97 -12.06 -12.61 1.39
N LEU A 98 -11.82 -12.15 0.16
CA LEU A 98 -12.73 -12.29 -0.99
C LEU A 98 -12.29 -13.38 -1.97
N LEU A 99 -11.26 -14.16 -1.63
CA LEU A 99 -10.73 -15.24 -2.47
C LEU A 99 -11.81 -16.29 -2.74
N GLY A 100 -12.00 -16.62 -4.02
CA GLY A 100 -13.05 -17.54 -4.46
C GLY A 100 -14.41 -16.87 -4.73
N HIS A 101 -14.52 -15.56 -4.47
CA HIS A 101 -15.67 -14.76 -4.88
C HIS A 101 -15.24 -13.61 -5.79
N LEU A 102 -14.91 -12.44 -5.23
CA LEU A 102 -14.52 -11.26 -6.00
C LEU A 102 -13.03 -11.27 -6.38
N LEU A 103 -12.20 -11.93 -5.57
CA LEU A 103 -10.79 -12.16 -5.89
C LEU A 103 -10.62 -13.57 -6.49
N SER A 104 -10.14 -13.63 -7.73
CA SER A 104 -9.79 -14.89 -8.38
C SER A 104 -8.39 -15.35 -7.96
N ARG A 105 -8.13 -16.67 -8.08
CA ARG A 105 -6.78 -17.20 -7.83
C ARG A 105 -5.74 -16.60 -8.77
N THR A 106 -6.09 -16.39 -10.04
CA THR A 106 -5.22 -15.75 -11.03
C THR A 106 -4.83 -14.33 -10.61
N ASN A 107 -5.77 -13.54 -10.09
CA ASN A 107 -5.47 -12.17 -9.67
C ASN A 107 -4.65 -12.14 -8.36
N LEU A 108 -4.90 -13.07 -7.44
CA LEU A 108 -4.03 -13.24 -6.26
C LEU A 108 -2.59 -13.59 -6.68
N ASP A 109 -2.43 -14.56 -7.57
CA ASP A 109 -1.11 -14.98 -8.04
C ASP A 109 -0.40 -13.83 -8.80
N ARG A 110 -1.13 -13.01 -9.56
CA ARG A 110 -0.60 -11.77 -10.17
C ARG A 110 -0.10 -10.78 -9.12
N ALA A 111 -0.92 -10.43 -8.12
CA ALA A 111 -0.52 -9.51 -7.07
C ALA A 111 0.74 -9.99 -6.33
N ILE A 112 0.83 -11.29 -6.03
CA ILE A 112 2.01 -11.91 -5.42
C ILE A 112 3.23 -11.80 -6.33
N ASN A 113 3.12 -12.22 -7.60
CA ASN A 113 4.25 -12.22 -8.52
C ASN A 113 4.75 -10.79 -8.81
N ASN A 114 3.85 -9.84 -8.92
CA ASN A 114 4.19 -8.44 -9.14
C ASN A 114 4.87 -7.81 -7.93
N LEU A 115 4.41 -8.10 -6.71
CA LEU A 115 5.12 -7.64 -5.51
C LEU A 115 6.50 -8.30 -5.38
N ILE A 116 6.64 -9.58 -5.73
CA ILE A 116 7.93 -10.25 -5.82
C ILE A 116 8.86 -9.55 -6.83
N ARG A 117 8.33 -9.13 -7.98
CA ARG A 117 9.10 -8.34 -8.97
C ARG A 117 9.55 -7.00 -8.38
N ILE A 118 8.66 -6.25 -7.73
CA ILE A 118 9.00 -4.99 -7.06
C ILE A 118 10.15 -5.19 -6.05
N ILE A 119 10.04 -6.22 -5.20
CA ILE A 119 11.08 -6.56 -4.21
C ILE A 119 12.42 -6.86 -4.88
N ARG A 120 12.42 -7.62 -5.98
CA ARG A 120 13.65 -8.05 -6.66
C ARG A 120 14.30 -6.96 -7.51
N GLU A 121 13.49 -6.11 -8.14
CA GLU A 121 13.94 -5.16 -9.15
C GLU A 121 14.21 -3.76 -8.58
N SER A 122 13.52 -3.35 -7.50
CA SER A 122 13.75 -2.06 -6.83
C SER A 122 14.33 -2.19 -5.41
N ALA A 123 14.11 -3.31 -4.73
CA ALA A 123 14.62 -3.60 -3.38
C ALA A 123 14.47 -2.45 -2.36
N PRO A 124 13.24 -1.99 -2.03
CA PRO A 124 13.02 -0.92 -1.05
C PRO A 124 13.60 -1.26 0.34
N ASP A 125 14.07 -0.26 1.08
CA ASP A 125 14.55 -0.40 2.47
C ASP A 125 13.41 -0.85 3.43
N LEU A 126 12.18 -0.50 3.09
CA LEU A 126 10.97 -0.79 3.86
C LEU A 126 9.73 -0.90 2.96
N ILE A 127 8.97 -1.97 3.13
CA ILE A 127 7.63 -2.14 2.61
C ILE A 127 6.64 -2.23 3.77
N ILE A 128 5.70 -1.29 3.84
CA ILE A 128 4.52 -1.37 4.70
C ILE A 128 3.38 -1.98 3.89
N TYR A 129 3.03 -3.23 4.19
CA TYR A 129 2.05 -4.02 3.44
C TYR A 129 0.76 -4.21 4.26
N ASP A 130 -0.30 -3.49 3.90
CA ASP A 130 -1.44 -3.26 4.81
C ASP A 130 -2.82 -3.16 4.10
N HIS A 131 -3.78 -2.49 4.72
CA HIS A 131 -5.11 -2.08 4.26
C HIS A 131 -6.09 -3.22 3.95
N HIS A 132 -6.13 -3.76 2.73
CA HIS A 132 -6.96 -4.93 2.43
C HIS A 132 -6.36 -6.22 2.95
N LEU A 133 -5.02 -6.30 3.00
CA LEU A 133 -4.28 -7.47 3.47
C LEU A 133 -4.72 -7.87 4.89
N LEU A 134 -4.89 -6.88 5.78
CA LEU A 134 -5.17 -7.11 7.20
C LEU A 134 -6.65 -7.27 7.54
N ARG A 135 -7.48 -7.56 6.54
CA ARG A 135 -8.87 -7.98 6.76
C ARG A 135 -9.03 -9.50 6.84
N ASP A 136 -7.94 -10.24 6.64
CA ASP A 136 -7.89 -11.70 6.67
C ASP A 136 -6.79 -12.17 7.62
N PRO A 137 -7.07 -12.98 8.66
CA PRO A 137 -6.02 -13.49 9.56
C PRO A 137 -5.03 -14.42 8.85
N LEU A 138 -5.40 -15.02 7.72
CA LEU A 138 -4.53 -15.92 6.93
C LEU A 138 -3.70 -15.17 5.88
N TYR A 139 -3.64 -13.83 5.95
CA TYR A 139 -2.95 -13.01 4.94
C TYR A 139 -1.49 -13.43 4.71
N ARG A 140 -0.76 -13.77 5.78
CA ARG A 140 0.62 -14.25 5.70
C ARG A 140 0.73 -15.58 4.96
N GLU A 141 -0.22 -16.49 5.15
CA GLU A 141 -0.25 -17.77 4.45
C GLU A 141 -0.57 -17.58 2.97
N HIS A 142 -1.59 -16.76 2.65
CA HIS A 142 -1.97 -16.48 1.28
C HIS A 142 -0.88 -15.76 0.49
N THR A 143 -0.03 -14.98 1.15
CA THR A 143 1.05 -14.21 0.53
C THR A 143 2.44 -14.70 0.92
N ALA A 144 2.59 -15.94 1.41
CA ALA A 144 3.83 -16.47 1.98
C ALA A 144 5.08 -16.21 1.12
N LYS A 145 4.97 -16.43 -0.19
CA LYS A 145 6.05 -16.22 -1.16
C LYS A 145 6.61 -14.79 -1.17
N VAL A 146 5.76 -13.79 -0.89
CA VAL A 146 6.19 -12.38 -0.79
C VAL A 146 7.09 -12.21 0.43
N TRP A 147 6.66 -12.71 1.60
CA TRP A 147 7.41 -12.62 2.84
C TRP A 147 8.74 -13.36 2.75
N GLU A 148 8.73 -14.57 2.19
CA GLU A 148 9.94 -15.36 1.91
C GLU A 148 10.90 -14.61 0.98
N THR A 149 10.38 -14.04 -0.13
CA THR A 149 11.24 -13.30 -1.07
C THR A 149 11.81 -12.03 -0.45
N ALA A 150 11.05 -11.33 0.40
CA ALA A 150 11.55 -10.15 1.09
C ALA A 150 12.68 -10.51 2.08
N ASP A 151 12.55 -11.62 2.81
CA ASP A 151 13.60 -12.13 3.71
C ASP A 151 14.88 -12.50 2.93
N ASP A 152 14.73 -13.25 1.84
CA ASP A 152 15.83 -13.64 0.94
C ASP A 152 16.57 -12.43 0.36
N MET A 153 15.84 -11.35 0.05
CA MET A 153 16.38 -10.10 -0.51
C MET A 153 16.80 -9.10 0.56
N HIS A 154 16.67 -9.44 1.85
CA HIS A 154 16.91 -8.54 2.99
C HIS A 154 16.11 -7.22 2.94
N VAL A 155 14.94 -7.26 2.31
CA VAL A 155 13.96 -6.17 2.27
C VAL A 155 13.07 -6.28 3.50
N ARG A 156 12.98 -5.22 4.30
CA ARG A 156 12.08 -5.21 5.47
C ARG A 156 10.65 -5.06 5.02
N ILE A 157 9.84 -6.10 5.17
CA ILE A 157 8.41 -6.06 4.93
C ILE A 157 7.64 -6.28 6.23
N MET A 158 6.64 -5.45 6.50
CA MET A 158 5.81 -5.52 7.71
C MET A 158 4.50 -4.75 7.53
N THR A 159 3.59 -4.92 8.47
CA THR A 159 2.37 -4.10 8.58
C THR A 159 2.65 -2.78 9.29
N ALA A 160 1.74 -1.80 9.16
CA ALA A 160 1.84 -0.55 9.92
C ALA A 160 1.76 -0.80 11.43
N ALA A 161 0.99 -1.81 11.87
CA ALA A 161 0.94 -2.21 13.28
C ALA A 161 2.32 -2.71 13.75
N GLU A 162 2.93 -3.65 13.02
CA GLU A 162 4.24 -4.22 13.37
C GLU A 162 5.34 -3.17 13.35
N TYR A 163 5.30 -2.22 12.40
CA TYR A 163 6.23 -1.08 12.37
C TYR A 163 6.16 -0.23 13.65
N ASN A 164 4.97 -0.11 14.24
CA ASN A 164 4.76 0.57 15.52
C ASN A 164 4.98 -0.34 16.75
N GLY A 165 5.51 -1.56 16.57
CA GLY A 165 5.70 -2.53 17.66
C GLY A 165 4.41 -3.13 18.19
N LEU A 166 3.32 -3.10 17.40
CA LEU A 166 2.01 -3.62 17.77
C LEU A 166 1.67 -4.89 16.98
N VAL A 167 0.82 -5.74 17.57
CA VAL A 167 0.23 -6.88 16.85
C VAL A 167 -0.92 -6.39 15.96
N PRO A 168 -0.98 -6.79 14.67
CA PRO A 168 -2.13 -6.51 13.80
C PRO A 168 -3.44 -6.92 14.43
N VAL A 169 -4.47 -6.06 14.37
CA VAL A 169 -5.76 -6.29 15.05
C VAL A 169 -6.42 -7.60 14.59
N VAL A 170 -6.30 -7.92 13.31
CA VAL A 170 -6.85 -9.16 12.72
C VAL A 170 -6.27 -10.44 13.36
N LEU A 171 -5.08 -10.34 13.95
CA LEU A 171 -4.41 -11.44 14.64
C LEU A 171 -4.69 -11.46 16.15
N ARG A 172 -5.43 -10.48 16.71
CA ARG A 172 -5.69 -10.38 18.15
C ARG A 172 -6.80 -11.31 18.65
N SER A 173 -7.51 -12.00 17.76
CA SER A 173 -8.62 -12.88 18.13
C SER A 173 -8.15 -14.30 18.45
N GLY A 174 -7.78 -14.49 19.72
CA GLY A 174 -7.44 -15.78 20.34
C GLY A 174 -7.46 -15.72 21.88
N ASP A 175 -7.22 -14.54 22.45
CA ASP A 175 -7.32 -14.32 23.90
C ASP A 175 -8.66 -13.68 24.23
N GLY A 176 -9.61 -14.52 24.64
CA GLY A 176 -10.90 -14.07 25.16
C GLY A 176 -10.70 -13.22 26.41
N ASN A 177 -10.78 -11.90 26.24
CA ASN A 177 -11.18 -10.92 27.25
C ASN A 177 -11.44 -9.58 26.53
N VAL A 178 -12.69 -9.40 26.11
CA VAL A 178 -13.32 -8.09 25.90
C VAL A 178 -14.34 -7.91 27.00
#